data_AF-A0A495ZCE7-F1
#
_entry.id   AF-A0A495ZCE7-F1
#
_cell.length_a   1.000
_cell.length_b   1.000
_cell.length_c   1.000
_cell.angle_alpha   90.00
_cell.angle_beta   90.00
_cell.angle_gamma   90.00
#
_symmetry.space_group_name_H-M   'P 1'
#
loop_
_entity.id
_entity.type
_entity.pdbx_description
1 polymer ?
#
loop_
_entity_poly.entity_id
_entity_poly.type
_entity_poly.pdbx_seq_one_letter_code
_entity_poly.pdbx_strand_id
1 'polypeptide(L)'
;MSVKGSIAPIEYTQFNHHVEWDALANLQVAEPEWQYSASIFQAFLPPESVLVGECWQIEKDGVLELLRQLNPKPNLDININNGDSLGLWACLRAYNDEFADIVFRIHAEFVIEGGRFTPSQFAGHLVIDRIKEEIIFFQMYVPNGTLNFDAYWDTVGSELGYCPQMELCTGTLPDHVEFTTSITQEEAERALILCFYNSVQISWVSLEAALELAPAQQKPIHVVLLDGPLFDESC
;
A
#
# COMPACT_ATOMS: atom_id res chain seq x y z
N MET A 1 -22.04 6.38 0.11
CA MET A 1 -21.63 4.96 0.15
C MET A 1 -21.07 4.69 1.52
N SER A 2 -21.50 3.61 2.17
CA SER A 2 -21.00 3.22 3.50
C SER A 2 -19.65 2.54 3.36
N VAL A 3 -18.61 3.09 3.98
CA VAL A 3 -17.28 2.47 4.06
C VAL A 3 -17.07 2.00 5.48
N LYS A 4 -16.71 0.72 5.65
CA LYS A 4 -16.41 0.12 6.94
C LYS A 4 -14.91 0.18 7.17
N GLY A 5 -14.51 0.54 8.37
CA GLY A 5 -13.12 0.52 8.81
C GLY A 5 -12.90 -0.49 9.92
N SER A 6 -11.73 -1.13 9.94
CA SER A 6 -11.37 -2.10 10.97
C SER A 6 -9.88 -2.05 11.25
N ILE A 7 -9.53 -2.09 12.54
CA ILE A 7 -8.14 -2.24 13.02
C ILE A 7 -8.19 -3.32 14.10
N ALA A 8 -7.44 -4.40 13.90
CA ALA A 8 -7.23 -5.41 14.92
C ALA A 8 -6.02 -5.02 15.80
N PRO A 9 -5.96 -5.47 17.06
CA PRO A 9 -4.83 -5.20 17.94
C PRO A 9 -3.50 -5.61 17.30
N ILE A 10 -2.46 -4.80 17.50
CA ILE A 10 -1.10 -5.17 17.09
C ILE A 10 -0.63 -6.29 18.01
N GLU A 11 -0.44 -7.49 17.45
CA GLU A 11 -0.17 -8.70 18.26
C GLU A 11 1.31 -8.85 18.62
N TYR A 12 2.20 -8.23 17.84
CA TYR A 12 3.64 -8.38 18.01
C TYR A 12 4.40 -7.16 17.48
N THR A 13 5.43 -6.76 18.23
CA THR A 13 6.51 -5.86 17.81
C THR A 13 7.83 -6.39 18.40
N GLN A 14 8.97 -6.20 17.74
CA GLN A 14 10.27 -6.71 18.18
C GLN A 14 10.67 -6.19 19.57
N PHE A 15 10.39 -4.91 19.85
CA PHE A 15 10.75 -4.26 21.11
C PHE A 15 9.58 -4.17 22.11
N ASN A 16 8.53 -4.97 21.93
CA ASN A 16 7.33 -4.99 22.79
C ASN A 16 6.57 -3.66 22.93
N HIS A 17 6.75 -2.70 22.02
CA HIS A 17 5.92 -1.49 21.93
C HIS A 17 4.41 -1.79 21.91
N HIS A 18 3.96 -2.88 21.29
CA HIS A 18 2.55 -3.30 21.33
C HIS A 18 2.01 -3.62 22.75
N VAL A 19 2.90 -3.77 23.74
CA VAL A 19 2.56 -3.96 25.17
C VAL A 19 2.86 -2.70 25.97
N GLU A 20 4.02 -2.08 25.73
CA GLU A 20 4.53 -0.99 26.56
C GLU A 20 3.98 0.39 26.16
N TRP A 21 3.63 0.57 24.89
CA TRP A 21 3.09 1.81 24.35
C TRP A 21 1.56 1.75 24.26
N ASP A 22 0.90 2.34 25.26
CA ASP A 22 -0.57 2.29 25.41
C ASP A 22 -1.34 2.72 24.15
N ALA A 23 -0.86 3.75 23.44
CA ALA A 23 -1.53 4.24 22.23
C ALA A 23 -1.46 3.25 21.05
N LEU A 24 -0.38 2.48 20.94
CA LEU A 24 -0.24 1.44 19.91
C LEU A 24 -0.97 0.17 20.32
N ALA A 25 -0.86 -0.24 21.60
CA ALA A 25 -1.54 -1.40 22.16
C ALA A 25 -3.07 -1.32 22.03
N ASN A 26 -3.62 -0.10 22.17
CA ASN A 26 -5.04 0.18 22.07
C ASN A 26 -5.43 0.89 20.76
N LEU A 27 -4.62 0.78 19.71
CA LEU A 27 -4.92 1.39 18.43
C LEU A 27 -6.25 0.82 17.88
N GLN A 28 -7.20 1.69 17.62
CA GLN A 28 -8.52 1.34 17.10
C GLN A 28 -8.89 2.28 15.96
N VAL A 29 -9.77 1.79 15.08
CA VAL A 29 -10.36 2.59 14.02
C VAL A 29 -11.04 3.82 14.62
N ALA A 30 -10.76 5.00 14.05
CA ALA A 30 -11.37 6.24 14.54
C ALA A 30 -12.88 6.25 14.31
N GLU A 31 -13.33 5.80 13.13
CA GLU A 31 -14.74 5.71 12.75
C GLU A 31 -15.03 4.34 12.10
N PRO A 32 -15.70 3.39 12.79
CA PRO A 32 -15.91 2.04 12.27
C PRO A 32 -16.74 1.99 10.97
N GLU A 33 -17.60 2.97 10.74
CA GLU A 33 -18.40 3.08 9.52
C GLU A 33 -18.67 4.55 9.21
N TRP A 34 -18.45 4.96 7.97
CA TRP A 34 -18.65 6.34 7.53
C TRP A 34 -19.30 6.43 6.15
N GLN A 35 -20.10 7.48 5.94
CA GLN A 35 -20.75 7.74 4.66
C GLN A 35 -19.93 8.71 3.83
N TYR A 36 -19.37 8.22 2.73
CA TYR A 36 -18.66 9.05 1.77
C TYR A 36 -19.51 9.35 0.53
N SER A 37 -19.31 10.56 -0.01
CA SER A 37 -19.71 10.88 -1.39
C SER A 37 -18.87 10.07 -2.37
N ALA A 38 -19.46 9.64 -3.49
CA ALA A 38 -18.71 8.97 -4.56
C ALA A 38 -17.57 9.84 -5.10
N SER A 39 -17.68 11.17 -4.98
CA SER A 39 -16.66 12.12 -5.41
C SER A 39 -15.30 11.93 -4.70
N ILE A 40 -15.26 11.33 -3.50
CA ILE A 40 -13.97 11.10 -2.82
C ILE A 40 -13.08 10.13 -3.61
N PHE A 41 -13.70 9.20 -4.34
CA PHE A 41 -12.99 8.19 -5.14
C PHE A 41 -12.46 8.75 -6.46
N GLN A 42 -12.83 9.99 -6.83
CA GLN A 42 -12.23 10.67 -7.98
C GLN A 42 -10.73 10.89 -7.82
N ALA A 43 -10.23 10.96 -6.58
CA ALA A 43 -8.80 11.08 -6.30
C ALA A 43 -7.97 9.92 -6.86
N PHE A 44 -8.58 8.73 -7.01
CA PHE A 44 -7.94 7.51 -7.52
C PHE A 44 -7.97 7.42 -9.05
N LEU A 45 -8.73 8.29 -9.73
CA LEU A 45 -8.83 8.28 -11.18
C LEU A 45 -7.61 8.95 -11.81
N PRO A 46 -7.16 8.48 -12.99
CA PRO A 46 -6.08 9.14 -13.70
C PRO A 46 -6.52 10.52 -14.21
N PRO A 47 -5.61 11.50 -14.29
CA PRO A 47 -5.92 12.84 -14.79
C PRO A 47 -6.22 12.84 -16.30
N GLU A 48 -5.74 11.83 -17.02
CA GLU A 48 -5.92 11.62 -18.45
C GLU A 48 -6.23 10.15 -18.74
N SER A 49 -6.56 9.82 -19.99
CA SER A 49 -6.75 8.42 -20.38
C SER A 49 -5.44 7.66 -20.26
N VAL A 50 -5.50 6.45 -19.69
CA VAL A 50 -4.36 5.54 -19.51
C VAL A 50 -4.64 4.17 -20.12
N LEU A 51 -3.59 3.44 -20.46
CA LEU A 51 -3.65 2.06 -20.89
C LEU A 51 -3.63 1.09 -19.70
N VAL A 52 -4.08 -0.14 -19.92
CA VAL A 52 -3.93 -1.21 -18.92
C VAL A 52 -2.44 -1.44 -18.64
N GLY A 53 -2.07 -1.46 -17.36
CA GLY A 53 -0.70 -1.56 -16.85
C GLY A 53 0.01 -0.22 -16.67
N GLU A 54 -0.57 0.91 -17.10
CA GLU A 54 0.01 2.22 -16.81
C GLU A 54 -0.30 2.65 -15.38
N CYS A 55 0.70 3.28 -14.75
CA CYS A 55 0.60 3.81 -13.40
C CYS A 55 0.52 5.34 -13.39
N TRP A 56 -0.19 5.90 -12.42
CA TRP A 56 -0.29 7.35 -12.19
C TRP A 56 -0.28 7.68 -10.70
N GLN A 57 0.07 8.93 -10.39
CA GLN A 57 -0.01 9.45 -9.02
C GLN A 57 -1.45 9.76 -8.65
N ILE A 58 -1.84 9.35 -7.44
CA ILE A 58 -3.16 9.59 -6.86
C ILE A 58 -3.18 10.96 -6.19
N GLU A 59 -4.33 11.64 -6.23
CA GLU A 59 -4.54 12.91 -5.54
C GLU A 59 -4.60 12.70 -4.01
N LYS A 60 -3.90 13.56 -3.24
CA LYS A 60 -3.66 13.37 -1.80
C LYS A 60 -4.90 13.66 -0.95
N ASP A 61 -5.66 14.71 -1.25
CA ASP A 61 -6.74 15.19 -0.40
C ASP A 61 -7.84 14.15 -0.22
N GLY A 62 -8.24 13.47 -1.30
CA GLY A 62 -9.24 12.41 -1.24
C GLY A 62 -8.78 11.21 -0.39
N VAL A 63 -7.51 10.84 -0.49
CA VAL A 63 -6.92 9.73 0.29
C VAL A 63 -6.79 10.09 1.77
N LEU A 64 -6.37 11.32 2.09
CA LEU A 64 -6.28 11.78 3.48
C LEU A 64 -7.63 11.71 4.19
N GLU A 65 -8.71 12.06 3.50
CA GLU A 65 -10.06 12.01 4.07
C GLU A 65 -10.53 10.58 4.35
N LEU A 66 -10.15 9.60 3.53
CA LEU A 66 -10.39 8.18 3.80
C LEU A 66 -9.52 7.70 4.97
N LEU A 67 -8.23 8.02 4.98
CA LEU A 67 -7.31 7.61 6.06
C LEU A 67 -7.72 8.18 7.42
N ARG A 68 -8.41 9.33 7.47
CA ARG A 68 -8.98 9.88 8.70
C ARG A 68 -9.97 8.94 9.39
N GLN A 69 -10.61 8.05 8.65
CA GLN A 69 -11.47 7.00 9.20
C GLN A 69 -10.67 6.00 10.04
N LEU A 70 -9.43 5.69 9.65
CA LEU A 70 -8.55 4.79 10.40
C LEU A 70 -7.95 5.50 11.61
N ASN A 71 -7.49 6.73 11.43
CA ASN A 71 -6.88 7.53 12.49
C ASN A 71 -7.07 9.03 12.23
N PRO A 72 -7.38 9.88 13.22
CA PRO A 72 -7.68 11.29 13.00
C PRO A 72 -6.52 12.13 12.47
N LYS A 73 -5.27 11.65 12.55
CA LYS A 73 -4.06 12.38 12.14
C LYS A 73 -3.22 11.56 11.15
N PRO A 74 -3.73 11.27 9.94
CA PRO A 74 -2.93 10.64 8.91
C PRO A 74 -1.96 11.66 8.30
N ASN A 75 -0.87 11.14 7.76
CA ASN A 75 0.16 11.90 7.08
C ASN A 75 0.64 11.09 5.86
N LEU A 76 0.62 11.71 4.69
CA LEU A 76 1.15 11.12 3.45
C LEU A 76 2.60 11.55 3.15
N ASP A 77 3.09 12.58 3.84
CA ASP A 77 4.47 13.04 3.74
C ASP A 77 5.27 12.45 4.91
N ILE A 78 5.64 11.18 4.79
CA ILE A 78 6.25 10.37 5.86
C ILE A 78 7.56 11.02 6.34
N ASN A 79 7.78 11.04 7.65
CA ASN A 79 8.85 11.83 8.25
C ASN A 79 10.27 11.31 7.95
N ILE A 80 10.42 10.01 7.65
CA ILE A 80 11.70 9.35 7.34
C ILE A 80 12.07 9.53 5.86
N ASN A 81 11.65 10.63 5.24
CA ASN A 81 11.81 10.79 3.80
C ASN A 81 13.28 11.01 3.41
N ASN A 82 14.01 9.90 3.26
CA ASN A 82 15.34 9.86 2.64
C ASN A 82 15.29 10.06 1.12
N GLY A 83 14.13 10.43 0.56
CA GLY A 83 13.89 10.58 -0.88
C GLY A 83 13.05 9.46 -1.49
N ASP A 84 12.70 8.43 -0.71
CA ASP A 84 12.09 7.18 -1.19
C ASP A 84 10.60 7.02 -0.84
N SER A 85 9.99 8.01 -0.15
CA SER A 85 8.53 8.03 0.04
C SER A 85 7.87 8.52 -1.24
N LEU A 86 7.72 7.61 -2.20
CA LEU A 86 7.15 7.90 -3.52
C LEU A 86 5.61 8.00 -3.50
N GLY A 87 5.03 7.98 -2.29
CA GLY A 87 3.68 8.45 -2.00
C GLY A 87 2.60 7.41 -2.30
N LEU A 88 1.77 7.71 -3.30
CA LEU A 88 0.57 6.97 -3.60
C LEU A 88 0.38 6.86 -5.11
N TRP A 89 0.29 5.63 -5.60
CA TRP A 89 0.22 5.30 -7.01
C TRP A 89 -0.93 4.33 -7.27
N ALA A 90 -1.58 4.50 -8.41
CA ALA A 90 -2.58 3.58 -8.94
C ALA A 90 -2.11 2.99 -10.26
N CYS A 91 -2.67 1.85 -10.63
CA CYS A 91 -2.45 1.14 -11.89
C CYS A 91 -3.79 0.65 -12.42
N LEU A 92 -4.03 0.83 -13.72
CA LEU A 92 -5.21 0.28 -14.38
C LEU A 92 -4.96 -1.20 -14.64
N ARG A 93 -5.60 -2.09 -13.87
CA ARG A 93 -5.39 -3.53 -13.96
C ARG A 93 -6.23 -4.15 -15.06
N ALA A 94 -7.48 -3.72 -15.21
CA ALA A 94 -8.38 -4.23 -16.23
C ALA A 94 -9.46 -3.22 -16.62
N TYR A 95 -10.00 -3.38 -17.83
CA TYR A 95 -10.95 -2.42 -18.40
C TYR A 95 -11.88 -3.06 -19.44
N ASN A 96 -13.14 -2.65 -19.44
CA ASN A 96 -14.08 -2.81 -20.56
C ASN A 96 -15.00 -1.58 -20.68
N ASP A 97 -16.05 -1.66 -21.50
CA ASP A 97 -16.96 -0.54 -21.73
C ASP A 97 -17.79 -0.16 -20.50
N GLU A 98 -17.99 -1.08 -19.54
CA GLU A 98 -18.79 -0.88 -18.33
C GLU A 98 -17.94 -0.68 -17.07
N PHE A 99 -16.83 -1.39 -16.92
CA PHE A 99 -16.04 -1.46 -15.70
C PHE A 99 -14.59 -1.02 -15.91
N ALA A 100 -14.07 -0.29 -14.91
CA ALA A 100 -12.64 -0.11 -14.70
C ALA A 100 -12.23 -0.79 -13.39
N ASP A 101 -11.14 -1.54 -13.45
CA ASP A 101 -10.51 -2.20 -12.30
C ASP A 101 -9.13 -1.57 -12.06
N ILE A 102 -9.02 -0.89 -10.93
CA ILE A 102 -7.86 -0.11 -10.52
C ILE A 102 -7.29 -0.74 -9.26
N VAL A 103 -6.00 -1.04 -9.28
CA VAL A 103 -5.25 -1.39 -8.07
C VAL A 103 -4.38 -0.22 -7.67
N PHE A 104 -4.11 -0.07 -6.39
CA PHE A 104 -3.30 1.04 -5.90
C PHE A 104 -2.49 0.66 -4.68
N ARG A 105 -1.52 1.52 -4.40
CA ARG A 105 -0.65 1.44 -3.25
C ARG A 105 -0.47 2.82 -2.64
N ILE A 106 -0.59 2.89 -1.32
CA ILE A 106 -0.44 4.12 -0.55
C ILE A 106 0.52 3.87 0.61
N HIS A 107 1.49 4.76 0.78
CA HIS A 107 2.27 4.87 2.00
C HIS A 107 1.69 5.97 2.88
N ALA A 108 1.43 5.65 4.15
CA ALA A 108 0.86 6.60 5.11
C ALA A 108 1.43 6.37 6.52
N GLU A 109 1.56 7.47 7.25
CA GLU A 109 1.95 7.52 8.66
C GLU A 109 0.76 8.03 9.47
N PHE A 110 0.60 7.53 10.70
CA PHE A 110 -0.41 7.99 11.64
C PHE A 110 0.27 8.60 12.86
N VAL A 111 -0.10 9.83 13.19
CA VAL A 111 0.36 10.48 14.43
C VAL A 111 -0.55 10.06 15.58
N ILE A 112 0.00 9.24 16.48
CA ILE A 112 -0.70 8.75 17.67
C ILE A 112 -0.09 9.34 18.94
N GLU A 113 -0.72 9.13 20.09
CA GLU A 113 -0.22 9.69 21.35
C GLU A 113 1.17 9.12 21.67
N GLY A 114 2.14 9.99 21.95
CA GLY A 114 3.52 9.59 22.27
C GLY A 114 4.39 9.21 21.06
N GLY A 115 3.88 9.28 19.82
CA GLY A 115 4.66 8.79 18.69
C GLY A 115 3.98 8.78 17.33
N ARG A 116 4.54 7.96 16.43
CA ARG A 116 4.04 7.77 15.06
C ARG A 116 4.05 6.29 14.69
N PHE A 117 3.08 5.88 13.89
CA PHE A 117 2.91 4.52 13.41
C PHE A 117 2.73 4.51 11.89
N THR A 118 3.62 3.84 11.18
CA THR A 118 3.61 3.72 9.70
C THR A 118 3.53 2.24 9.36
N PRO A 119 2.36 1.67 9.04
CA PRO A 119 2.12 0.21 8.94
C PRO A 119 2.80 -0.50 7.76
N SER A 120 3.89 0.03 7.21
CA SER A 120 4.39 -0.25 5.86
C SER A 120 3.45 0.38 4.82
N GLN A 121 2.79 -0.42 3.99
CA GLN A 121 1.91 0.06 2.92
C GLN A 121 0.44 -0.32 3.11
N PHE A 122 -0.41 0.42 2.43
CA PHE A 122 -1.75 0.00 2.08
C PHE A 122 -1.79 -0.48 0.63
N ALA A 123 -2.17 -1.73 0.42
CA ALA A 123 -2.62 -2.22 -0.87
C ALA A 123 -4.10 -1.90 -1.04
N GLY A 124 -4.55 -1.67 -2.26
CA GLY A 124 -5.96 -1.43 -2.50
C GLY A 124 -6.45 -1.76 -3.89
N HIS A 125 -7.76 -1.87 -3.97
CA HIS A 125 -8.50 -2.35 -5.13
C HIS A 125 -9.82 -1.58 -5.24
N LEU A 126 -10.06 -1.01 -6.40
CA LEU A 126 -11.20 -0.17 -6.71
C LEU A 126 -11.83 -0.62 -8.03
N VAL A 127 -13.11 -0.96 -8.00
CA VAL A 127 -13.90 -1.30 -9.19
C VAL A 127 -15.02 -0.28 -9.37
N ILE A 128 -15.06 0.31 -10.55
CA ILE A 128 -15.99 1.39 -10.90
C ILE A 128 -16.87 0.95 -12.05
N ASP A 129 -18.18 1.13 -11.91
CA ASP A 129 -19.13 1.11 -13.02
C ASP A 129 -19.10 2.48 -13.69
N ARG A 130 -18.58 2.52 -14.91
CA ARG A 130 -18.33 3.72 -15.71
C ARG A 130 -19.60 4.25 -16.38
N ILE A 131 -20.62 3.41 -16.53
CA ILE A 131 -21.90 3.80 -17.14
C ILE A 131 -22.77 4.47 -16.07
N LYS A 132 -22.75 3.91 -14.85
CA LYS A 132 -23.50 4.45 -13.71
C LYS A 132 -22.73 5.50 -12.91
N GLU A 133 -21.41 5.59 -13.12
CA GLU A 133 -20.50 6.42 -12.33
C GLU A 133 -20.53 6.05 -10.84
N GLU A 134 -20.59 4.75 -10.56
CA GLU A 134 -20.73 4.20 -9.21
C GLU A 134 -19.54 3.35 -8.80
N ILE A 135 -19.22 3.36 -7.51
CA ILE A 135 -18.23 2.46 -6.92
C ILE A 135 -18.91 1.14 -6.61
N ILE A 136 -18.43 0.06 -7.23
CA ILE A 136 -18.94 -1.29 -7.04
C ILE A 136 -18.22 -1.99 -5.89
N PHE A 137 -16.91 -1.77 -5.82
CA PHE A 137 -16.05 -2.34 -4.81
C PHE A 137 -14.93 -1.37 -4.49
N PHE A 138 -14.62 -1.23 -3.21
CA PHE A 138 -13.41 -0.56 -2.76
C PHE A 138 -12.85 -1.30 -1.55
N GLN A 139 -11.55 -1.52 -1.58
CA GLN A 139 -10.79 -2.04 -0.46
C GLN A 139 -9.44 -1.32 -0.40
N MET A 140 -9.04 -0.94 0.80
CA MET A 140 -7.70 -0.44 1.10
C MET A 140 -7.28 -1.09 2.42
N TYR A 141 -6.18 -1.82 2.42
CA TYR A 141 -5.80 -2.65 3.56
C TYR A 141 -4.29 -2.79 3.67
N VAL A 142 -3.82 -2.95 4.90
CA VAL A 142 -2.44 -3.38 5.18
C VAL A 142 -2.33 -4.87 4.82
N PRO A 143 -1.42 -5.27 3.90
CA PRO A 143 -1.29 -6.66 3.48
C PRO A 143 -1.04 -7.62 4.65
N ASN A 144 -1.57 -8.84 4.54
CA ASN A 144 -1.36 -9.85 5.56
C ASN A 144 0.10 -10.32 5.59
N GLY A 145 0.72 -10.30 6.75
CA GLY A 145 2.07 -10.82 6.95
C GLY A 145 2.81 -10.07 8.06
N THR A 146 4.01 -10.55 8.39
CA THR A 146 4.96 -9.75 9.17
C THR A 146 5.44 -8.61 8.28
N LEU A 147 5.29 -7.38 8.75
CA LEU A 147 5.65 -6.18 8.00
C LEU A 147 6.70 -5.40 8.79
N ASN A 148 7.62 -4.76 8.07
CA ASN A 148 8.47 -3.74 8.68
C ASN A 148 7.62 -2.48 8.75
N PHE A 149 7.24 -2.07 9.94
CA PHE A 149 6.51 -0.83 10.16
C PHE A 149 7.33 0.08 11.05
N ASP A 150 7.22 1.38 10.85
CA ASP A 150 7.90 2.30 11.74
C ASP A 150 7.00 2.66 12.91
N ALA A 151 7.48 2.38 14.12
CA ALA A 151 6.83 2.73 15.37
C ALA A 151 7.78 3.62 16.19
N TYR A 152 7.60 4.94 16.04
CA TYR A 152 8.43 5.92 16.73
C TYR A 152 7.83 6.25 18.10
N TRP A 153 8.25 5.55 19.14
CA TRP A 153 7.88 5.85 20.53
C TRP A 153 9.08 6.42 21.29
N ASP A 154 9.02 7.72 21.66
CA ASP A 154 10.00 8.50 22.43
C ASP A 154 11.47 8.58 21.92
N THR A 155 11.94 7.65 21.09
CA THR A 155 13.27 7.63 20.42
C THR A 155 13.17 7.03 19.01
N VAL A 156 14.27 7.05 18.25
CA VAL A 156 14.34 6.57 16.86
C VAL A 156 14.37 5.04 16.83
N GLY A 157 13.47 4.41 16.08
CA GLY A 157 13.59 3.00 15.74
C GLY A 157 12.57 2.57 14.68
N SER A 158 13.06 2.05 13.56
CA SER A 158 12.27 1.13 12.74
C SER A 158 11.97 -0.12 13.56
N GLU A 159 10.77 -0.67 13.40
CA GLU A 159 10.27 -1.78 14.18
C GLU A 159 9.84 -2.92 13.25
N LEU A 160 9.94 -4.15 13.74
CA LEU A 160 9.35 -5.30 13.07
C LEU A 160 8.10 -5.69 13.83
N GLY A 161 7.00 -5.91 13.14
CA GLY A 161 5.81 -6.36 13.84
C GLY A 161 4.76 -7.01 12.96
N TYR A 162 3.61 -7.27 13.59
CA TYR A 162 2.49 -7.92 12.95
C TYR A 162 1.22 -7.10 13.18
N CYS A 163 0.71 -6.52 12.08
CA CYS A 163 -0.59 -5.87 12.03
C CYS A 163 -1.58 -6.85 11.36
N PRO A 164 -2.36 -7.63 12.13
CA PRO A 164 -3.21 -8.67 11.56
C PRO A 164 -4.34 -8.10 10.69
N GLN A 165 -4.78 -6.87 10.97
CA GLN A 165 -5.81 -6.20 10.18
C GLN A 165 -5.73 -4.68 10.38
N MET A 166 -5.71 -3.96 9.27
CA MET A 166 -6.03 -2.54 9.20
C MET A 166 -6.59 -2.27 7.80
N GLU A 167 -7.89 -1.98 7.72
CA GLU A 167 -8.60 -1.92 6.44
C GLU A 167 -9.73 -0.90 6.41
N LEU A 168 -10.02 -0.42 5.20
CA LEU A 168 -11.28 0.20 4.79
C LEU A 168 -11.88 -0.62 3.65
N CYS A 169 -13.17 -0.94 3.72
CA CYS A 169 -13.82 -1.74 2.68
C CYS A 169 -15.29 -1.39 2.46
N THR A 170 -15.77 -1.64 1.24
CA THR A 170 -17.18 -1.54 0.85
C THR A 170 -17.46 -2.26 -0.46
N GLY A 171 -18.72 -2.63 -0.67
CA GLY A 171 -19.18 -3.34 -1.84
C GLY A 171 -18.69 -4.79 -1.89
N THR A 172 -18.90 -5.41 -3.05
CA THR A 172 -18.50 -6.81 -3.29
C THR A 172 -17.90 -6.87 -4.68
N LEU A 173 -16.77 -7.58 -4.82
CA LEU A 173 -16.20 -7.85 -6.13
C LEU A 173 -17.20 -8.64 -6.98
N PRO A 174 -17.46 -8.25 -8.23
CA PRO A 174 -18.31 -9.04 -9.10
C PRO A 174 -17.61 -10.36 -9.46
N ASP A 175 -18.31 -11.48 -9.31
CA ASP A 175 -17.73 -12.82 -9.47
C ASP A 175 -17.21 -13.10 -10.90
N HIS A 176 -17.80 -12.45 -11.91
CA HIS A 176 -17.52 -12.69 -13.32
C HIS A 176 -17.64 -11.42 -14.16
N VAL A 177 -16.55 -10.65 -14.26
CA VAL A 177 -16.41 -9.56 -15.23
C VAL A 177 -15.49 -10.01 -16.36
N GLU A 178 -16.01 -10.03 -17.58
CA GLU A 178 -15.22 -10.23 -18.79
C GLU A 178 -14.61 -8.89 -19.19
N PHE A 179 -13.31 -8.73 -18.95
CA PHE A 179 -12.58 -7.52 -19.32
C PHE A 179 -12.09 -7.61 -20.77
N THR A 180 -12.19 -6.51 -21.51
CA THR A 180 -11.67 -6.41 -22.88
C THR A 180 -10.15 -6.48 -22.88
N THR A 181 -9.53 -5.83 -21.90
CA THR A 181 -8.08 -5.82 -21.69
C THR A 181 -7.81 -5.97 -20.20
N SER A 182 -6.85 -6.81 -19.84
CA SER A 182 -6.43 -7.02 -18.45
C SER A 182 -4.98 -7.47 -18.35
N ILE A 183 -4.38 -7.19 -17.20
CA ILE A 183 -3.17 -7.82 -16.69
C ILE A 183 -3.49 -8.59 -15.42
N THR A 184 -2.60 -9.49 -15.01
CA THR A 184 -2.78 -10.21 -13.74
C THR A 184 -2.62 -9.27 -12.55
N GLN A 185 -3.09 -9.72 -11.38
CA GLN A 185 -2.91 -8.99 -10.14
C GLN A 185 -1.41 -8.77 -9.84
N GLU A 186 -0.61 -9.82 -10.03
CA GLU A 186 0.83 -9.80 -9.79
C GLU A 186 1.58 -8.87 -10.76
N GLU A 187 1.13 -8.79 -12.02
CA GLU A 187 1.69 -7.85 -13.00
C GLU A 187 1.42 -6.40 -12.59
N ALA A 188 0.21 -6.09 -12.11
CA ALA A 188 -0.15 -4.75 -11.66
C ALA A 188 0.55 -4.36 -10.36
N GLU A 189 0.66 -5.29 -9.40
CA GLU A 189 1.44 -5.11 -8.17
C GLU A 189 2.91 -4.87 -8.49
N ARG A 190 3.49 -5.61 -9.45
CA ARG A 190 4.85 -5.39 -9.91
C ARG A 190 5.03 -4.00 -10.55
N ALA A 191 4.07 -3.55 -11.35
CA ALA A 191 4.09 -2.21 -11.95
C ALA A 191 4.06 -1.11 -10.88
N LEU A 192 3.20 -1.27 -9.86
CA LEU A 192 3.14 -0.38 -8.70
C LEU A 192 4.47 -0.38 -7.93
N ILE A 193 5.01 -1.55 -7.57
CA ILE A 193 6.28 -1.68 -6.85
C ILE A 193 7.42 -0.94 -7.58
N LEU A 194 7.47 -1.00 -8.91
CA LEU A 194 8.48 -0.29 -9.71
C LEU A 194 8.36 1.24 -9.63
N CYS A 195 7.19 1.77 -9.27
CA CYS A 195 7.01 3.18 -8.96
C CYS A 195 7.61 3.58 -7.61
N PHE A 196 7.86 2.62 -6.71
CA PHE A 196 8.41 2.85 -5.36
C PHE A 196 9.89 2.45 -5.25
N TYR A 197 10.33 1.38 -5.92
CA TYR A 197 11.67 0.84 -5.71
C TYR A 197 12.36 0.46 -7.02
N ASN A 198 13.33 1.27 -7.42
CA ASN A 198 14.19 0.96 -8.57
C ASN A 198 15.03 -0.32 -8.35
N SER A 199 15.29 -0.70 -7.10
CA SER A 199 16.02 -1.92 -6.74
C SER A 199 15.32 -3.20 -7.22
N VAL A 200 14.02 -3.16 -7.48
CA VAL A 200 13.25 -4.31 -8.00
C VAL A 200 13.56 -4.60 -9.48
N GLN A 201 14.20 -3.66 -10.17
CA GLN A 201 14.74 -3.89 -11.52
C GLN A 201 16.04 -4.71 -11.50
N ILE A 202 16.69 -4.83 -10.34
CA ILE A 202 17.90 -5.64 -10.19
C ILE A 202 17.52 -7.12 -10.28
N SER A 203 18.28 -7.87 -11.08
CA SER A 203 18.16 -9.33 -11.14
C SER A 203 18.82 -9.96 -9.93
N TRP A 204 18.12 -9.95 -8.80
CA TRP A 204 18.59 -10.57 -7.56
C TRP A 204 18.72 -12.08 -7.75
N VAL A 205 19.89 -12.60 -7.42
CA VAL A 205 20.23 -14.03 -7.46
C VAL A 205 21.04 -14.37 -6.21
N SER A 206 21.11 -15.65 -5.85
CA SER A 206 22.01 -16.12 -4.80
C SER A 206 23.46 -15.75 -5.09
N LEU A 207 24.31 -15.64 -4.07
CA LEU A 207 25.73 -15.34 -4.23
C LEU A 207 26.43 -16.36 -5.14
N GLU A 208 26.12 -17.66 -5.01
CA GLU A 208 26.69 -18.73 -5.81
C GLU A 208 26.37 -18.52 -7.30
N ALA A 209 25.09 -18.32 -7.62
CA ALA A 209 24.65 -18.00 -8.98
C ALA A 209 25.29 -16.71 -9.51
N ALA A 210 25.44 -15.66 -8.68
CA ALA A 210 26.12 -14.43 -9.09
C ALA A 210 27.59 -14.68 -9.48
N LEU A 211 28.31 -15.52 -8.71
CA LEU A 211 29.71 -15.86 -8.96
C LEU A 211 29.89 -16.72 -10.22
N GLU A 212 28.86 -17.49 -10.62
CA GLU A 212 28.84 -18.21 -11.91
C GLU A 212 28.48 -17.29 -13.08
N LEU A 213 27.45 -16.45 -12.92
CA LEU A 213 26.94 -15.56 -13.97
C LEU A 213 27.91 -14.43 -14.32
N ALA A 214 28.60 -13.86 -13.34
CA ALA A 214 29.50 -12.73 -13.55
C ALA A 214 30.61 -13.00 -14.60
N PRO A 215 31.43 -14.08 -14.48
CA PRO A 215 32.41 -14.41 -15.51
C PRO A 215 31.75 -14.86 -16.82
N ALA A 216 30.65 -15.62 -16.76
CA ALA A 216 29.96 -16.12 -17.95
C ALA A 216 29.37 -15.01 -18.82
N GLN A 217 28.85 -13.95 -18.20
CA GLN A 217 28.27 -12.79 -18.89
C GLN A 217 29.27 -11.64 -19.06
N GLN A 218 30.49 -11.76 -18.56
CA GLN A 218 31.49 -10.68 -18.51
C GLN A 218 30.94 -9.41 -17.84
N LYS A 219 30.14 -9.57 -16.79
CA LYS A 219 29.54 -8.49 -16.01
C LYS A 219 30.02 -8.54 -14.56
N PRO A 220 30.42 -7.42 -13.96
CA PRO A 220 30.79 -7.40 -12.55
C PRO A 220 29.56 -7.52 -11.65
N ILE A 221 29.76 -8.02 -10.43
CA ILE A 221 28.74 -7.96 -9.37
C ILE A 221 28.74 -6.52 -8.83
N HIS A 222 27.61 -5.83 -8.96
CA HIS A 222 27.50 -4.41 -8.61
C HIS A 222 26.97 -4.16 -7.20
N VAL A 223 26.09 -5.02 -6.70
CA VAL A 223 25.41 -4.87 -5.41
C VAL A 223 25.36 -6.22 -4.73
N VAL A 224 25.60 -6.24 -3.41
CA VAL A 224 25.42 -7.41 -2.54
C VAL A 224 24.53 -6.96 -1.40
N LEU A 225 23.38 -7.63 -1.23
CA LEU A 225 22.54 -7.44 -0.04
C LEU A 225 23.02 -8.41 1.03
N LEU A 226 23.37 -7.89 2.21
CA LEU A 226 23.87 -8.67 3.33
C LEU A 226 22.76 -9.05 4.32
N ASP A 227 21.76 -8.18 4.46
CA ASP A 227 20.67 -8.31 5.41
C ASP A 227 19.44 -7.55 4.89
N GLY A 228 18.26 -7.97 5.32
CA GLY A 228 16.97 -7.41 4.93
C GLY A 228 16.26 -8.20 3.80
N PRO A 229 14.93 -8.03 3.69
CA PRO A 229 14.14 -8.63 2.63
C PRO A 229 14.50 -8.02 1.28
N LEU A 230 14.53 -8.87 0.24
CA LEU A 230 14.56 -8.42 -1.17
C LEU A 230 13.17 -8.00 -1.68
N PHE A 231 12.16 -8.24 -0.85
CA PHE A 231 10.78 -7.95 -1.11
C PHE A 231 10.35 -6.68 -0.41
N ASP A 232 9.25 -6.17 -0.90
CA ASP A 232 8.64 -4.93 -0.50
C ASP A 232 8.07 -4.98 0.93
N GLU A 233 8.88 -4.58 1.91
CA GLU A 233 8.45 -4.60 3.31
C GLU A 233 8.71 -3.29 4.07
N SER A 234 9.43 -2.31 3.51
CA SER A 234 9.81 -1.07 4.21
C SER A 234 9.34 0.20 3.49
N CYS A 235 8.80 1.16 4.24
CA CYS A 235 8.55 2.54 3.80
C CYS A 235 9.78 3.44 3.91
#